data_AF-A0A1G7HQP3-F1
#
_entry.id   AF-A0A1G7HQP3-F1
#
_cell.length_a   1.000
_cell.length_b   1.000
_cell.length_c   1.000
_cell.angle_alpha   90.00
_cell.angle_beta   90.00
_cell.angle_gamma   90.00
#
_symmetry.space_group_name_H-M   'P 1'
#
loop_
_entity.id
_entity.type
_entity.pdbx_description
1 polymer ?
#
loop_
_entity_poly.entity_id
_entity_poly.type
_entity_poly.pdbx_seq_one_letter_code
_entity_poly.pdbx_strand_id
1 'polypeptide(L)'
;MDQSRRRLLETVGLAIAGALAGCAETDQQGTEDGSPTEGDTPGTTAAPSTTDRTAATETERETPTETATETETETPGDTPTETETDTPTETETATATADEPLTPTETVALTIDNEGFSAWEVTEDESGEVAETETENPTMTFETGVRYTVENDGWSFHPFALRASDDTALLSQDVEGQYEDDRDVDWVDDGNEFAFTLTEALAADMEYYICTVHSSMRGDVRER
;
A
#
# COMPACT_ATOMS: atom_id res chain seq x y z
N MET A 1 7.65 -34.61 5.33
CA MET A 1 6.82 -34.90 4.14
C MET A 1 6.45 -33.56 3.56
N ASP A 2 6.67 -33.17 2.32
CA ASP A 2 7.57 -33.56 1.23
C ASP A 2 7.47 -32.36 0.27
N GLN A 3 8.59 -31.73 -0.06
CA GLN A 3 8.63 -30.69 -1.09
C GLN A 3 8.42 -31.36 -2.45
N SER A 4 7.20 -31.33 -2.98
CA SER A 4 6.89 -31.65 -4.38
C SER A 4 6.40 -30.39 -5.08
N ARG A 5 7.26 -29.56 -5.68
CA ARG A 5 7.89 -29.70 -7.01
C ARG A 5 6.88 -29.81 -8.17
N ARG A 6 6.92 -28.78 -9.04
CA ARG A 6 6.75 -28.76 -10.52
C ARG A 6 5.39 -28.37 -11.12
N ARG A 7 5.35 -27.16 -11.71
CA ARG A 7 4.92 -26.89 -13.09
C ARG A 7 5.94 -25.89 -13.68
N LEU A 8 7.02 -26.31 -14.33
CA LEU A 8 7.14 -26.76 -15.72
C LEU A 8 6.73 -25.67 -16.73
N LEU A 9 7.72 -24.83 -17.07
CA LEU A 9 7.80 -23.99 -18.26
C LEU A 9 7.53 -24.84 -19.51
N GLU A 10 6.41 -24.64 -20.18
CA GLU A 10 6.26 -25.04 -21.59
C GLU A 10 6.80 -23.93 -22.49
N THR A 11 8.10 -24.07 -22.79
CA THR A 11 8.77 -23.43 -23.91
C THR A 11 8.19 -23.95 -25.22
N VAL A 12 7.30 -23.19 -25.87
CA VAL A 12 6.98 -23.42 -27.28
C VAL A 12 8.01 -22.68 -28.13
N GLY A 13 9.00 -23.43 -28.59
CA GLY A 13 9.91 -23.01 -29.63
C GLY A 13 9.22 -23.03 -30.99
N LEU A 14 9.08 -21.87 -31.62
CA LEU A 14 8.75 -21.77 -33.04
C LEU A 14 10.05 -21.58 -33.84
N ALA A 15 10.53 -22.67 -34.44
CA ALA A 15 11.59 -22.62 -35.43
C ALA A 15 11.02 -22.14 -36.77
N ILE A 16 11.37 -20.94 -37.21
CA ILE A 16 11.21 -20.51 -38.61
C ILE A 16 12.61 -20.41 -39.21
N ALA A 17 12.97 -21.41 -40.01
CA ALA A 17 14.20 -21.43 -40.78
C ALA A 17 13.88 -21.51 -42.28
N GLY A 18 14.36 -20.50 -43.03
CA GLY A 18 14.58 -20.50 -44.48
C GLY A 18 13.44 -19.92 -45.33
N ALA A 19 13.67 -19.17 -46.40
CA ALA A 19 14.91 -18.71 -47.01
C ALA A 19 14.59 -17.70 -48.15
N LEU A 20 15.59 -16.87 -48.51
CA LEU A 20 15.89 -16.32 -49.84
C LEU A 20 15.09 -15.13 -50.45
N ALA A 21 15.88 -14.10 -50.72
CA ALA A 21 15.95 -13.26 -51.95
C ALA A 21 14.79 -12.30 -52.26
N GLY A 22 15.12 -11.00 -52.25
CA GLY A 22 14.26 -9.96 -52.81
C GLY A 22 14.84 -8.56 -52.66
N CYS A 23 15.90 -8.27 -53.42
CA CYS A 23 16.35 -6.90 -53.66
C CYS A 23 15.23 -6.10 -54.34
N ALA A 24 14.90 -4.94 -53.79
CA ALA A 24 14.28 -3.86 -54.56
C ALA A 24 14.97 -2.55 -54.15
N GLU A 25 15.97 -2.21 -54.94
CA GLU A 25 16.45 -0.85 -55.18
C GLU A 25 15.27 0.12 -55.32
N THR A 26 15.32 1.23 -54.59
CA THR A 26 14.83 2.51 -55.10
C THR A 26 15.77 3.57 -54.57
N ASP A 27 16.72 3.93 -55.42
CA ASP A 27 17.33 5.25 -55.46
C ASP A 27 16.23 6.33 -55.38
N GLN A 28 16.38 7.28 -54.47
CA GLN A 28 16.21 8.67 -54.85
C GLN A 28 17.04 9.58 -53.94
N GLN A 29 18.09 10.08 -54.57
CA GLN A 29 18.92 11.20 -54.15
C GLN A 29 18.06 12.43 -53.85
N GLY A 30 18.40 13.09 -52.76
CA GLY A 30 17.90 14.41 -52.38
C GLY A 30 18.85 15.04 -51.38
N THR A 31 20.04 15.41 -51.86
CA THR A 31 20.98 16.34 -51.20
C THR A 31 20.29 17.66 -50.90
N GLU A 32 20.22 18.04 -49.62
CA GLU A 32 20.30 19.44 -49.20
C GLU A 32 21.16 19.55 -47.93
N ASP A 33 22.40 20.00 -48.16
CA ASP A 33 23.32 20.60 -47.18
C ASP A 33 22.62 21.74 -46.44
N GLY A 34 22.73 21.77 -45.10
CA GLY A 34 22.12 22.83 -44.31
C GLY A 34 22.48 22.86 -42.82
N SER A 35 23.75 23.16 -42.54
CA SER A 35 24.30 23.81 -41.32
C SER A 35 24.10 23.19 -39.92
N PRO A 36 25.20 22.95 -39.18
CA PRO A 36 25.16 22.74 -37.74
C PRO A 36 25.01 24.09 -37.00
N THR A 37 24.05 24.19 -36.09
CA THR A 37 24.03 25.29 -35.10
C THR A 37 24.59 24.76 -33.79
N GLU A 38 25.91 24.81 -33.66
CA GLU A 38 26.57 24.88 -32.37
C GLU A 38 26.33 26.29 -31.82
N GLY A 39 25.55 26.36 -30.74
CA GLY A 39 25.29 27.59 -29.99
C GLY A 39 26.14 27.63 -28.73
N ASP A 40 27.42 27.91 -28.89
CA ASP A 40 28.29 28.41 -27.83
C ASP A 40 27.70 29.68 -27.20
N THR A 41 27.40 29.65 -25.91
CA THR A 41 27.25 30.88 -25.11
C THR A 41 28.24 30.84 -23.95
N PRO A 42 29.39 31.53 -24.06
CA PRO A 42 30.23 31.83 -22.92
C PRO A 42 29.79 33.16 -22.29
N GLY A 43 29.16 33.07 -21.12
CA GLY A 43 28.68 34.20 -20.31
C GLY A 43 29.33 34.26 -18.94
N THR A 44 30.59 34.70 -18.93
CA THR A 44 31.43 35.18 -17.83
C THR A 44 30.72 35.96 -16.70
N THR A 45 30.96 35.51 -15.46
CA THR A 45 31.33 36.28 -14.24
C THR A 45 30.43 37.37 -13.66
N ALA A 46 29.88 37.07 -12.47
CA ALA A 46 29.90 37.85 -11.21
C ALA A 46 29.03 37.12 -10.18
N ALA A 47 29.18 37.10 -8.86
CA ALA A 47 30.20 37.40 -7.86
C ALA A 47 29.68 36.70 -6.57
N PRO A 48 30.52 36.27 -5.61
CA PRO A 48 30.03 35.63 -4.39
C PRO A 48 29.45 36.68 -3.44
N SER A 49 28.16 36.62 -3.15
CA SER A 49 27.58 37.32 -2.00
C SER A 49 27.71 36.45 -0.75
N THR A 50 28.88 36.52 -0.12
CA THR A 50 29.05 36.23 1.31
C THR A 50 28.27 37.27 2.09
N THR A 51 27.16 36.88 2.72
CA THR A 51 26.56 37.67 3.80
C THR A 51 26.97 37.03 5.12
N ASP A 52 28.12 37.49 5.62
CA ASP A 52 28.39 37.51 7.06
C ASP A 52 27.34 38.40 7.74
N ARG A 53 26.50 37.81 8.58
CA ARG A 53 25.74 38.55 9.60
C ARG A 53 25.74 37.78 10.93
N THR A 54 26.82 38.00 11.65
CA THR A 54 26.85 38.52 13.02
C THR A 54 25.83 37.99 14.04
N ALA A 55 26.40 37.23 14.98
CA ALA A 55 26.27 37.36 16.43
C ALA A 55 24.94 36.99 17.14
N ALA A 56 25.06 35.88 17.87
CA ALA A 56 24.77 35.73 19.30
C ALA A 56 23.43 36.22 19.85
N THR A 57 22.63 35.28 20.36
CA THR A 57 21.96 35.42 21.66
C THR A 57 21.84 34.03 22.26
N GLU A 58 22.78 33.68 23.14
CA GLU A 58 22.55 32.71 24.21
C GLU A 58 21.67 33.40 25.25
N THR A 59 20.49 32.86 25.55
CA THR A 59 19.79 33.19 26.81
C THR A 59 18.90 32.04 27.23
N GLU A 60 19.40 31.33 28.25
CA GLU A 60 18.68 30.78 29.41
C GLU A 60 17.94 29.44 29.30
N ARG A 61 18.67 28.44 29.80
CA ARG A 61 18.22 27.23 30.50
C ARG A 61 17.33 27.63 31.68
N GLU A 62 16.02 27.49 31.53
CA GLU A 62 15.12 27.48 32.68
C GLU A 62 15.21 26.15 33.43
N THR A 63 15.26 26.29 34.75
CA THR A 63 15.45 25.23 35.73
C THR A 63 14.10 24.58 36.03
N PRO A 64 13.95 23.25 35.95
CA PRO A 64 12.73 22.61 36.43
C PRO A 64 12.64 22.81 37.95
N THR A 65 11.59 23.48 38.40
CA THR A 65 11.23 23.56 39.81
C THR A 65 10.41 22.31 40.14
N GLU A 66 11.04 21.33 40.76
CA GLU A 66 10.34 20.22 41.39
C GLU A 66 9.57 20.74 42.60
N THR A 67 8.24 20.67 42.54
CA THR A 67 7.38 20.76 43.71
C THR A 67 6.94 19.33 44.05
N ALA A 68 7.62 18.73 45.02
CA ALA A 68 7.09 17.62 45.80
C ALA A 68 5.95 18.13 46.71
N THR A 69 5.30 17.22 47.45
CA THR A 69 4.29 17.43 48.54
C THR A 69 2.86 17.31 47.95
N GLU A 70 2.00 16.32 48.26
CA GLU A 70 1.87 15.50 49.48
C GLU A 70 1.36 14.07 49.23
N THR A 71 1.82 13.22 50.15
CA THR A 71 1.20 11.98 50.61
C THR A 71 -0.20 12.24 51.16
N GLU A 72 -1.21 11.57 50.62
CA GLU A 72 -2.37 11.17 51.43
C GLU A 72 -2.53 9.65 51.39
N THR A 73 -2.22 9.07 52.54
CA THR A 73 -2.61 7.76 53.00
C THR A 73 -4.10 7.82 53.36
N GLU A 74 -4.96 7.05 52.69
CA GLU A 74 -6.12 6.41 53.33
C GLU A 74 -6.37 5.02 52.72
N THR A 75 -6.58 4.05 53.61
CA THR A 75 -6.93 2.64 53.38
C THR A 75 -7.72 2.25 54.63
N PRO A 76 -8.67 1.30 54.61
CA PRO A 76 -9.63 0.88 53.58
C PRO A 76 -11.09 1.10 54.09
N GLY A 77 -12.08 1.05 53.20
CA GLY A 77 -13.50 1.10 53.56
C GLY A 77 -14.29 -0.01 52.87
N ASP A 78 -14.76 -0.95 53.66
CA ASP A 78 -15.51 -2.16 53.33
C ASP A 78 -16.56 -2.04 52.23
N THR A 79 -16.66 -3.07 51.37
CA THR A 79 -17.83 -3.98 51.27
C THR A 79 -17.67 -4.89 50.04
N PRO A 80 -17.40 -6.20 50.19
CA PRO A 80 -17.52 -7.16 49.09
C PRO A 80 -18.97 -7.69 49.02
N THR A 81 -19.77 -7.13 48.11
CA THR A 81 -21.17 -7.53 47.83
C THR A 81 -21.47 -7.04 46.40
N GLU A 82 -21.80 -7.80 45.36
CA GLU A 82 -22.32 -9.16 45.20
C GLU A 82 -21.51 -9.88 44.09
N THR A 83 -21.31 -11.18 44.22
CA THR A 83 -20.93 -12.04 43.10
C THR A 83 -22.19 -12.35 42.29
N GLU A 84 -22.54 -11.49 41.35
CA GLU A 84 -23.40 -11.88 40.23
C GLU A 84 -22.57 -12.89 39.42
N THR A 85 -22.85 -14.18 39.66
CA THR A 85 -22.35 -15.25 38.80
C THR A 85 -23.19 -15.20 37.53
N ASP A 86 -22.85 -14.27 36.64
CA ASP A 86 -23.31 -14.33 35.26
C ASP A 86 -22.80 -15.66 34.70
N THR A 87 -23.73 -16.60 34.59
CA THR A 87 -23.50 -17.83 33.85
C THR A 87 -23.17 -17.39 32.44
N PRO A 88 -21.94 -17.61 31.93
CA PRO A 88 -21.64 -17.28 30.55
C PRO A 88 -22.64 -18.07 29.72
N THR A 89 -23.53 -17.36 29.03
CA THR A 89 -24.35 -17.95 27.98
C THR A 89 -23.34 -18.51 27.01
N GLU A 90 -23.32 -19.84 26.87
CA GLU A 90 -22.40 -20.52 25.98
C GLU A 90 -22.55 -19.90 24.60
N THR A 91 -21.53 -19.14 24.19
CA THR A 91 -21.31 -18.74 22.82
C THR A 91 -21.36 -20.02 22.02
N GLU A 92 -22.41 -20.16 21.21
CA GLU A 92 -22.49 -21.23 20.21
C GLU A 92 -21.27 -21.06 19.32
N THR A 93 -20.22 -21.81 19.66
CA THR A 93 -19.02 -21.93 18.86
C THR A 93 -19.48 -22.74 17.67
N ALA A 94 -19.98 -22.05 16.65
CA ALA A 94 -20.20 -22.61 15.34
C ALA A 94 -18.87 -23.25 14.95
N THR A 95 -18.83 -24.58 15.07
CA THR A 95 -17.69 -25.38 14.64
C THR A 95 -17.77 -25.36 13.12
N ALA A 96 -17.26 -24.28 12.52
CA ALA A 96 -17.02 -24.23 11.10
C ALA A 96 -16.17 -25.45 10.77
N THR A 97 -16.68 -26.30 9.88
CA THR A 97 -15.90 -27.40 9.34
C THR A 97 -14.80 -26.76 8.51
N ALA A 98 -13.62 -26.62 9.11
CA ALA A 98 -12.51 -25.78 8.66
C ALA A 98 -11.75 -26.31 7.43
N ASP A 99 -12.42 -27.06 6.56
CA ASP A 99 -11.79 -27.69 5.39
C ASP A 99 -12.10 -26.98 4.07
N GLU A 100 -13.14 -26.12 4.03
CA GLU A 100 -13.48 -25.35 2.82
C GLU A 100 -13.09 -23.87 2.98
N PRO A 101 -12.50 -23.27 1.94
CA PRO A 101 -12.19 -21.85 1.95
C PRO A 101 -13.46 -21.01 2.06
N LEU A 102 -13.36 -19.85 2.68
CA LEU A 102 -14.47 -18.89 2.71
C LEU A 102 -14.93 -18.57 1.28
N THR A 103 -16.24 -18.66 1.05
CA THR A 103 -16.85 -18.22 -0.21
C THR A 103 -17.26 -16.76 -0.03
N PRO A 104 -16.79 -15.82 -0.87
CA PRO A 104 -17.15 -14.43 -0.72
C PRO A 104 -18.64 -14.22 -0.99
N THR A 105 -19.27 -13.29 -0.26
CA THR A 105 -20.68 -12.94 -0.41
C THR A 105 -20.94 -12.18 -1.72
N GLU A 106 -19.98 -11.36 -2.13
CA GLU A 106 -19.98 -10.61 -3.38
C GLU A 106 -18.55 -10.29 -3.85
N THR A 107 -18.44 -9.65 -5.02
CA THR A 107 -17.17 -9.17 -5.57
C THR A 107 -17.32 -7.71 -5.98
N VAL A 108 -16.40 -6.87 -5.52
CA VAL A 108 -16.33 -5.43 -5.82
C VAL A 108 -15.04 -5.15 -6.58
N ALA A 109 -15.13 -4.42 -7.69
CA ALA A 109 -13.96 -3.92 -8.41
C ALA A 109 -13.75 -2.43 -8.16
N LEU A 110 -12.49 -2.04 -8.05
CA LEU A 110 -12.07 -0.64 -8.00
C LEU A 110 -10.74 -0.44 -8.75
N THR A 111 -10.54 0.79 -9.22
CA THR A 111 -9.30 1.22 -9.86
C THR A 111 -8.64 2.29 -8.98
N ILE A 112 -7.36 2.12 -8.71
CA ILE A 112 -6.53 3.10 -8.01
C ILE A 112 -5.44 3.64 -8.94
N ASP A 113 -5.16 4.93 -8.82
CA ASP A 113 -4.07 5.61 -9.51
C ASP A 113 -3.30 6.50 -8.50
N ASN A 114 -2.24 7.15 -8.96
CA ASN A 114 -1.40 8.00 -8.13
C ASN A 114 -1.31 9.43 -8.64
N GLU A 115 -1.40 10.37 -7.71
CA GLU A 115 -1.02 11.76 -7.95
C GLU A 115 0.50 11.89 -7.79
N GLY A 116 1.25 11.44 -8.80
CA GLY A 116 2.71 11.42 -8.77
C GLY A 116 3.25 10.64 -7.56
N PHE A 117 3.97 11.29 -6.65
CA PHE A 117 4.48 10.66 -5.42
C PHE A 117 3.76 11.14 -4.15
N SER A 118 2.72 11.98 -4.28
CA SER A 118 2.09 12.64 -3.13
C SER A 118 0.92 11.87 -2.55
N ALA A 119 0.06 11.29 -3.39
CA ALA A 119 -1.16 10.65 -2.92
C ALA A 119 -1.58 9.45 -3.78
N TRP A 120 -2.31 8.54 -3.15
CA TRP A 120 -3.19 7.60 -3.84
C TRP A 120 -4.51 8.29 -4.19
N GLU A 121 -5.14 7.85 -5.28
CA GLU A 121 -6.48 8.24 -5.68
C GLU A 121 -7.28 6.99 -6.05
N VAL A 122 -8.56 6.95 -5.69
CA VAL A 122 -9.50 5.98 -6.26
C VAL A 122 -10.16 6.64 -7.46
N THR A 123 -9.94 6.09 -8.65
CA THR A 123 -10.45 6.65 -9.91
C THR A 123 -11.77 6.01 -10.32
N GLU A 124 -11.98 4.74 -9.96
CA GLU A 124 -13.22 4.01 -10.18
C GLU A 124 -13.56 3.13 -8.96
N ASP A 125 -14.82 3.12 -8.56
CA ASP A 125 -15.38 2.24 -7.54
C ASP A 125 -16.73 1.74 -8.05
N GLU A 126 -16.82 0.47 -8.46
CA GLU A 126 -18.05 -0.09 -9.03
C GLU A 126 -19.19 -0.17 -8.01
N SER A 127 -18.85 -0.26 -6.71
CA SER A 127 -19.85 -0.25 -5.63
C SER A 127 -20.31 1.16 -5.29
N GLY A 128 -19.41 2.14 -5.40
CA GLY A 128 -19.60 3.51 -4.92
C GLY A 128 -19.62 3.62 -3.39
N GLU A 129 -19.12 2.61 -2.68
CA GLU A 129 -19.17 2.51 -1.22
C GLU A 129 -17.79 2.32 -0.58
N VAL A 130 -16.74 2.01 -1.34
CA VAL A 130 -15.39 1.75 -0.82
C VAL A 130 -14.69 3.06 -0.49
N ALA A 131 -14.70 4.05 -1.38
CA ALA A 131 -13.99 5.31 -1.17
C ALA A 131 -14.61 6.46 -1.97
N GLU A 132 -14.31 7.69 -1.55
CA GLU A 132 -14.58 8.88 -2.37
C GLU A 132 -13.59 8.90 -3.55
N THR A 133 -14.12 9.01 -4.77
CA THR A 133 -13.32 9.09 -5.99
C THR A 133 -12.72 10.49 -6.17
N GLU A 134 -11.64 10.60 -6.95
CA GLU A 134 -10.99 11.89 -7.28
C GLU A 134 -10.53 12.69 -6.04
N THR A 135 -10.20 11.98 -4.96
CA THR A 135 -9.76 12.55 -3.68
C THR A 135 -8.39 12.00 -3.34
N GLU A 136 -7.50 12.86 -2.84
CA GLU A 136 -6.16 12.45 -2.41
C GLU A 136 -6.23 11.64 -1.09
N ASN A 137 -5.63 10.45 -1.11
CA ASN A 137 -5.55 9.51 0.02
C ASN A 137 -6.91 9.31 0.73
N PRO A 138 -7.97 8.91 0.01
CA PRO A 138 -9.29 8.80 0.60
C PRO A 138 -9.31 7.71 1.66
N THR A 139 -10.17 7.82 2.66
CA THR A 139 -10.41 6.69 3.57
C THR A 139 -11.10 5.57 2.78
N MET A 140 -10.51 4.37 2.77
CA MET A 140 -11.12 3.18 2.17
C MET A 140 -11.93 2.42 3.22
N THR A 141 -13.13 2.00 2.88
CA THR A 141 -14.03 1.25 3.75
C THR A 141 -14.33 -0.11 3.14
N PHE A 142 -13.99 -1.19 3.83
CA PHE A 142 -14.19 -2.55 3.36
C PHE A 142 -15.22 -3.30 4.23
N GLU A 143 -15.87 -4.31 3.66
CA GLU A 143 -16.81 -5.20 4.35
C GLU A 143 -16.24 -6.62 4.42
N THR A 144 -16.35 -7.22 5.60
CA THR A 144 -15.92 -8.60 5.82
C THR A 144 -16.77 -9.58 5.00
N GLY A 145 -16.10 -10.55 4.36
CA GLY A 145 -16.71 -11.53 3.47
C GLY A 145 -16.80 -11.08 2.01
N VAL A 146 -16.45 -9.84 1.68
CA VAL A 146 -16.41 -9.33 0.31
C VAL A 146 -15.04 -9.62 -0.33
N ARG A 147 -15.06 -9.99 -1.61
CA ARG A 147 -13.84 -10.05 -2.43
C ARG A 147 -13.64 -8.74 -3.18
N TYR A 148 -12.47 -8.14 -3.02
CA TYR A 148 -12.05 -6.96 -3.75
C TYR A 148 -11.10 -7.35 -4.87
N THR A 149 -11.32 -6.79 -6.06
CA THR A 149 -10.38 -6.85 -7.19
C THR A 149 -9.96 -5.42 -7.49
N VAL A 150 -8.67 -5.14 -7.46
CA VAL A 150 -8.12 -3.80 -7.54
C VAL A 150 -7.14 -3.71 -8.70
N GLU A 151 -7.43 -2.84 -9.66
CA GLU A 151 -6.47 -2.43 -10.69
C GLU A 151 -5.63 -1.27 -10.13
N ASN A 152 -4.30 -1.42 -10.14
CA ASN A 152 -3.35 -0.41 -9.69
C ASN A 152 -2.61 0.19 -10.89
N ASP A 153 -3.13 1.29 -11.41
CA ASP A 153 -2.55 2.03 -12.53
C ASP A 153 -1.19 2.68 -12.19
N GLY A 154 -0.89 2.83 -10.90
CA GLY A 154 0.41 3.30 -10.42
C GLY A 154 1.51 2.23 -10.38
N TRP A 155 1.18 0.98 -10.68
CA TRP A 155 2.16 -0.10 -10.76
C TRP A 155 3.18 0.14 -11.91
N SER A 156 4.47 -0.19 -11.78
CA SER A 156 5.18 -0.83 -10.68
C SER A 156 6.00 0.14 -9.81
N PHE A 157 5.84 1.45 -10.02
CA PHE A 157 6.58 2.46 -9.26
C PHE A 157 5.90 2.78 -7.92
N HIS A 158 4.62 2.43 -7.83
CA HIS A 158 3.79 2.62 -6.65
C HIS A 158 3.18 1.27 -6.20
N PRO A 159 3.97 0.34 -5.65
CA PRO A 159 3.42 -0.87 -5.05
C PRO A 159 2.47 -0.55 -3.88
N PHE A 160 1.26 -1.11 -3.91
CA PHE A 160 0.27 -0.94 -2.85
C PHE A 160 0.48 -1.94 -1.69
N ALA A 161 0.13 -1.53 -0.47
CA ALA A 161 0.12 -2.41 0.70
C ALA A 161 -0.95 -2.00 1.72
N LEU A 162 -1.61 -3.00 2.31
CA LEU A 162 -2.41 -2.89 3.53
C LEU A 162 -1.54 -3.16 4.76
N ARG A 163 -1.70 -2.35 5.81
CA ARG A 163 -0.81 -2.33 6.97
C ARG A 163 -1.58 -2.33 8.28
N ALA A 164 -0.98 -2.98 9.27
CA ALA A 164 -1.39 -2.87 10.67
C ALA A 164 -0.88 -1.57 11.31
N SER A 165 -1.38 -1.28 12.51
CA SER A 165 -1.01 -0.08 13.28
C SER A 165 0.49 0.02 13.63
N ASP A 166 1.23 -1.10 13.62
CA ASP A 166 2.66 -1.17 13.88
C ASP A 166 3.52 -1.26 12.60
N ASP A 167 2.95 -0.92 11.45
CA ASP A 167 3.53 -0.97 10.11
C ASP A 167 3.80 -2.38 9.55
N THR A 168 3.33 -3.44 10.22
CA THR A 168 3.38 -4.81 9.69
C THR A 168 2.60 -4.92 8.37
N ALA A 169 3.21 -5.55 7.36
CA ALA A 169 2.56 -5.83 6.08
C ALA A 169 1.48 -6.89 6.28
N LEU A 170 0.24 -6.57 5.92
CA LEU A 170 -0.86 -7.53 5.95
C LEU A 170 -1.02 -8.19 4.59
N LEU A 171 -1.11 -7.37 3.55
CA LEU A 171 -1.11 -7.72 2.12
C LEU A 171 -0.28 -6.67 1.38
N SER A 172 0.53 -7.07 0.40
CA SER A 172 1.45 -6.14 -0.26
C SER A 172 1.94 -6.64 -1.62
N GLN A 173 2.09 -5.71 -2.55
CA GLN A 173 2.61 -6.02 -3.89
C GLN A 173 4.15 -5.98 -4.01
N ASP A 174 4.87 -5.69 -2.92
CA ASP A 174 6.34 -5.51 -2.93
C ASP A 174 7.08 -6.42 -1.94
N VAL A 175 6.48 -6.62 -0.76
CA VAL A 175 6.97 -7.53 0.28
C VAL A 175 5.87 -8.50 0.71
N GLU A 176 6.26 -9.69 1.19
CA GLU A 176 5.33 -10.70 1.71
C GLU A 176 4.56 -10.18 2.94
N GLY A 177 3.23 -10.19 2.83
CA GLY A 177 2.29 -9.86 3.90
C GLY A 177 1.91 -11.06 4.77
N GLN A 178 1.49 -10.79 6.00
CA GLN A 178 1.10 -11.80 7.00
C GLN A 178 -0.06 -12.72 6.53
N TYR A 179 -0.96 -12.19 5.69
CA TYR A 179 -2.21 -12.85 5.31
C TYR A 179 -2.20 -13.44 3.88
N GLU A 180 -1.09 -13.33 3.15
CA GLU A 180 -1.04 -13.74 1.73
C GLU A 180 -1.09 -15.27 1.54
N ASP A 181 -0.63 -16.03 2.52
CA ASP A 181 -0.75 -17.49 2.55
C ASP A 181 -2.09 -17.98 3.15
N ASP A 182 -2.95 -17.08 3.62
CA ASP A 182 -4.26 -17.43 4.15
C ASP A 182 -5.22 -17.78 3.00
N ARG A 183 -5.61 -19.06 2.95
CA ARG A 183 -6.55 -19.57 1.94
C ARG A 183 -7.92 -18.89 1.96
N ASP A 184 -8.32 -18.32 3.10
CA ASP A 184 -9.62 -17.66 3.24
C ASP A 184 -9.54 -16.20 2.76
N VAL A 185 -8.35 -15.60 2.77
CA VAL A 185 -8.07 -14.31 2.14
C VAL A 185 -7.93 -14.44 0.63
N ASP A 186 -7.41 -15.59 0.16
CA ASP A 186 -7.30 -15.90 -1.28
C ASP A 186 -6.63 -14.74 -2.05
N TRP A 187 -5.48 -14.30 -1.53
CA TRP A 187 -4.64 -13.25 -2.10
C TRP A 187 -4.11 -13.66 -3.48
N VAL A 188 -4.30 -12.77 -4.45
CA VAL A 188 -3.75 -12.89 -5.81
C VAL A 188 -3.11 -11.56 -6.17
N ASP A 189 -1.90 -11.58 -6.72
CA ASP A 189 -1.21 -10.41 -7.25
C ASP A 189 -0.50 -10.80 -8.55
N ASP A 190 -0.92 -10.18 -9.65
CA ASP A 190 -0.31 -10.34 -10.98
C ASP A 190 0.46 -9.08 -11.42
N GLY A 191 0.65 -8.12 -10.50
CA GLY A 191 1.39 -6.88 -10.69
C GLY A 191 0.47 -5.66 -10.81
N ASN A 192 -0.17 -5.45 -11.95
CA ASN A 192 -1.08 -4.30 -12.11
C ASN A 192 -2.49 -4.58 -11.56
N GLU A 193 -2.80 -5.82 -11.19
CA GLU A 193 -4.06 -6.20 -10.57
C GLU A 193 -3.76 -7.08 -9.37
N PHE A 194 -4.49 -6.84 -8.27
CA PHE A 194 -4.49 -7.71 -7.11
C PHE A 194 -5.92 -7.94 -6.60
N ALA A 195 -6.13 -9.06 -5.91
CA ALA A 195 -7.42 -9.40 -5.35
C ALA A 195 -7.30 -10.09 -3.98
N PHE A 196 -8.27 -9.83 -3.11
CA PHE A 196 -8.34 -10.44 -1.79
C PHE A 196 -9.77 -10.48 -1.26
N THR A 197 -10.06 -11.43 -0.40
CA THR A 197 -11.28 -11.51 0.39
C THR A 197 -11.01 -10.95 1.77
N LEU A 198 -11.80 -9.97 2.22
CA LEU A 198 -11.64 -9.42 3.56
C LEU A 198 -12.17 -10.42 4.60
N THR A 199 -11.28 -11.02 5.39
CA THR A 199 -11.66 -11.91 6.50
C THR A 199 -11.78 -11.13 7.81
N GLU A 200 -12.47 -11.67 8.82
CA GLU A 200 -12.58 -11.04 10.15
C GLU A 200 -11.20 -10.77 10.78
N ALA A 201 -10.24 -11.70 10.59
CA ALA A 201 -8.89 -11.55 11.12
C ALA A 201 -8.11 -10.43 10.40
N LEU A 202 -8.19 -10.38 9.07
CA LEU A 202 -7.57 -9.31 8.29
C LEU A 202 -8.20 -7.95 8.62
N ALA A 203 -9.52 -7.88 8.73
CA ALA A 203 -10.24 -6.65 9.08
C ALA A 203 -9.84 -6.12 10.46
N ALA A 204 -9.68 -7.01 11.45
CA ALA A 204 -9.29 -6.64 12.81
C ALA A 204 -7.87 -6.05 12.91
N ASP A 205 -6.96 -6.45 12.02
CA ASP A 205 -5.57 -6.00 12.04
C ASP A 205 -5.32 -4.75 11.16
N MET A 206 -6.18 -4.50 10.18
CA MET A 206 -5.99 -3.46 9.16
C MET A 206 -6.28 -2.05 9.70
N GLU A 207 -5.32 -1.15 9.52
CA GLU A 207 -5.42 0.24 9.99
C GLU A 207 -5.32 1.26 8.86
N TYR A 208 -4.40 1.03 7.90
CA TYR A 208 -4.12 1.98 6.83
C TYR A 208 -3.58 1.29 5.58
N TYR A 209 -3.58 1.99 4.45
CA TYR A 209 -2.93 1.57 3.22
C TYR A 209 -1.82 2.54 2.82
N ILE A 210 -0.83 2.06 2.06
CA ILE A 210 0.34 2.86 1.70
C ILE A 210 0.98 2.43 0.38
N CYS A 211 1.67 3.35 -0.28
CA CYS A 211 2.69 3.01 -1.27
C CYS A 211 3.98 2.56 -0.54
N THR A 212 4.53 1.38 -0.82
CA THR A 212 5.71 0.90 -0.06
C THR A 212 6.98 1.74 -0.30
N VAL A 213 6.99 2.56 -1.36
CA VAL A 213 8.12 3.43 -1.74
C VAL A 213 7.92 4.87 -1.26
N HIS A 214 6.68 5.37 -1.20
CA HIS A 214 6.37 6.78 -0.93
C HIS A 214 5.44 6.91 0.28
N SER A 215 5.98 7.26 1.44
CA SER A 215 5.22 7.31 2.69
C SER A 215 4.11 8.38 2.74
N SER A 216 4.14 9.36 1.84
CA SER A 216 3.09 10.37 1.68
C SER A 216 1.82 9.82 1.03
N MET A 217 1.94 8.76 0.24
CA MET A 217 0.81 8.08 -0.38
C MET A 217 0.23 7.08 0.63
N ARG A 218 -0.51 7.61 1.60
CA ARG A 218 -1.09 6.86 2.72
C ARG A 218 -2.48 7.39 3.00
N GLY A 219 -3.46 6.49 3.08
CA GLY A 219 -4.79 6.79 3.59
C GLY A 219 -5.21 5.79 4.66
N ASP A 220 -6.25 6.17 5.40
CA ASP A 220 -6.82 5.33 6.46
C ASP A 220 -7.71 4.22 5.87
N VAL A 221 -7.86 3.15 6.62
CA VAL A 221 -8.83 2.09 6.32
C VAL A 221 -9.87 1.96 7.44
N ARG A 222 -11.09 1.58 7.08
CA ARG A 222 -12.18 1.27 8.00
C ARG A 222 -12.87 -0.04 7.60
N GLU A 223 -13.41 -0.74 8.59
CA GLU A 223 -14.41 -1.79 8.38
C GLU A 223 -15.82 -1.16 8.49
N ARG A 224 -16.78 -1.59 7.66
CA ARG A 224 -18.20 -1.21 7.76
C ARG A 224 -19.10 -2.27 8.36
#